data_AF-A0A8J3CDE7-F1
#
_entry.id   AF-A0A8J3CDE7-F1
#
_cell.length_a   1.000
_cell.length_b   1.000
_cell.length_c   1.000
_cell.angle_alpha   90.00
_cell.angle_beta   90.00
_cell.angle_gamma   90.00
#
_symmetry.space_group_name_H-M   'P 1'
#
loop_
_entity.id
_entity.type
_entity.pdbx_description
1 polymer ?
#
loop_
_entity_poly.entity_id
_entity_poly.type
_entity_poly.pdbx_seq_one_letter_code
_entity_poly.pdbx_strand_id
1 'polypeptide(L)'
;MEILVTFGELQAGQQNVTSGAQKIQSTLDDLKQRIQPVVSTWQGEAAEAYNHHQQQWDQAAADLQQVLAQIGVALGHAAENYQQAERANTSRWG
;
A
#
# COMPACT_ATOMS: atom_id res chain seq x y z
N MET A 1 -23.72 -0.29 15.25
CA MET A 1 -23.19 0.96 14.64
C MET A 1 -21.68 1.10 14.79
N GLU A 2 -21.08 0.68 15.90
CA GLU A 2 -19.62 0.75 16.11
C GLU A 2 -18.78 0.11 14.99
N ILE A 3 -19.16 -1.10 14.54
CA ILE A 3 -18.46 -1.82 13.46
C ILE A 3 -18.46 -1.04 12.12
N LEU A 4 -19.54 -0.33 11.79
CA LEU A 4 -19.63 0.47 10.56
C LEU A 4 -18.68 1.68 10.60
N VAL A 5 -18.57 2.33 11.75
CA VAL A 5 -17.67 3.47 11.95
C VAL A 5 -16.22 3.02 11.81
N THR A 6 -15.84 1.93 12.49
CA THR A 6 -14.49 1.34 12.39
C THR A 6 -14.17 0.90 10.96
N PHE A 7 -15.14 0.37 10.22
CA PHE A 7 -14.97 0.01 8.80
C PHE A 7 -14.66 1.24 7.93
N GLY A 8 -15.41 2.33 8.12
CA GLY A 8 -15.17 3.59 7.40
C GLY A 8 -13.78 4.18 7.69
N GLU A 9 -13.35 4.17 8.96
CA GLU A 9 -12.01 4.61 9.37
C GLU A 9 -10.90 3.75 8.75
N LEU A 10 -11.09 2.43 8.72
CA LEU A 10 -10.14 1.50 8.12
C LEU A 10 -10.04 1.66 6.60
N GLN A 11 -11.17 1.91 5.93
CA GLN A 11 -11.19 2.19 4.49
C GLN A 11 -10.46 3.52 4.16
N ALA A 12 -10.70 4.56 4.94
CA ALA A 12 -10.00 5.83 4.79
C ALA A 12 -8.48 5.68 5.04
N GLY A 13 -8.10 4.92 6.07
CA GLY A 13 -6.71 4.56 6.36
C GLY A 13 -6.05 3.84 5.17
N GLN A 14 -6.72 2.85 4.58
CA GLN A 14 -6.22 2.13 3.41
C GLN A 14 -5.99 3.06 2.22
N GLN A 15 -6.94 3.96 1.91
CA GLN A 15 -6.81 4.92 0.81
C GLN A 15 -5.63 5.88 1.02
N ASN A 16 -5.45 6.35 2.26
CA ASN A 16 -4.31 7.21 2.62
C ASN A 16 -2.98 6.48 2.44
N VAL A 17 -2.86 5.25 2.92
CA VAL A 17 -1.63 4.45 2.78
C VAL A 17 -1.37 4.11 1.31
N THR A 18 -2.40 3.79 0.53
CA THR A 18 -2.28 3.53 -0.92
C THR A 18 -1.78 4.76 -1.67
N SER A 19 -2.36 5.93 -1.38
CA SER A 19 -1.93 7.19 -1.99
C SER A 19 -0.51 7.56 -1.60
N GLY A 20 -0.14 7.33 -0.33
CA GLY A 20 1.23 7.48 0.16
C GLY A 20 2.22 6.57 -0.54
N ALA A 21 1.88 5.29 -0.70
CA ALA A 21 2.69 4.29 -1.40
C ALA A 21 2.93 4.68 -2.86
N GLN A 22 1.88 5.10 -3.57
CA GLN A 22 1.98 5.58 -4.95
C GLN A 22 2.88 6.81 -5.06
N LYS A 23 2.76 7.75 -4.11
CA LYS A 23 3.60 8.94 -4.09
C LYS A 23 5.07 8.62 -3.84
N ILE A 24 5.35 7.66 -2.95
CA ILE A 24 6.71 7.16 -2.72
C ILE A 24 7.25 6.54 -4.00
N GLN A 25 6.49 5.66 -4.65
CA GLN A 25 6.90 5.03 -5.91
C GLN A 25 7.24 6.07 -6.99
N SER A 26 6.37 7.04 -7.23
CA SER A 26 6.63 8.12 -8.19
C SER A 26 7.88 8.93 -7.85
N THR A 27 8.09 9.24 -6.57
CA THR A 27 9.30 9.97 -6.14
C THR A 27 10.57 9.16 -6.37
N LEU A 28 10.54 7.85 -6.15
CA LEU A 28 11.65 6.95 -6.40
C LEU A 28 11.93 6.79 -7.90
N ASP A 29 10.89 6.70 -8.73
CA ASP A 29 11.03 6.62 -10.18
C ASP A 29 11.63 7.91 -10.76
N ASP A 30 11.16 9.08 -10.28
CA ASP A 30 11.74 10.38 -10.63
C ASP A 30 13.21 10.48 -10.20
N LEU A 31 13.54 9.98 -9.01
CA LEU A 31 14.91 9.95 -8.50
C LEU A 31 15.80 9.08 -9.39
N LYS A 32 15.36 7.87 -9.74
CA LYS A 32 16.05 6.96 -10.66
C LYS A 32 16.32 7.60 -12.01
N GLN A 33 15.33 8.28 -12.59
CA GLN A 33 15.47 8.98 -13.86
C GLN A 33 16.50 10.12 -13.80
N ARG A 34 16.53 10.87 -12.69
CA ARG A 34 17.48 11.97 -12.49
C ARG A 34 18.91 11.47 -12.26
N ILE A 35 19.05 10.31 -11.59
CA ILE A 35 20.35 9.75 -11.22
C ILE A 35 20.97 8.94 -12.38
N GLN A 36 20.16 8.33 -13.24
CA GLN A 36 20.58 7.54 -14.42
C GLN A 36 21.77 8.12 -15.23
N PRO A 37 21.80 9.41 -15.61
CA PRO A 37 22.91 9.98 -16.38
C PRO A 37 24.23 9.98 -15.59
N VAL A 38 24.15 10.16 -14.28
CA VAL A 38 25.30 10.31 -13.38
C VAL A 38 25.83 8.95 -12.91
N VAL A 39 24.98 7.94 -12.84
CA VAL A 39 25.38 6.55 -12.54
C VAL A 39 26.39 6.05 -13.57
N SER A 40 26.26 6.45 -14.84
CA SER A 40 27.24 6.10 -15.88
C SER A 40 28.66 6.63 -15.60
N THR A 41 28.78 7.65 -14.75
CA THR A 41 30.06 8.26 -14.35
C THR A 41 30.60 7.74 -13.01
N TRP A 42 29.76 7.06 -12.22
CA TRP A 42 30.14 6.49 -10.93
C TRP A 42 30.94 5.20 -11.14
N GLN A 43 32.08 5.09 -10.47
CA GLN A 43 32.97 3.92 -10.55
C GLN A 43 33.05 3.24 -9.18
N GLY A 44 33.04 1.91 -9.17
CA GLY A 44 33.27 1.06 -7.98
C GLY A 44 32.25 1.29 -6.87
N GLU A 45 32.67 1.94 -5.79
CA GLU A 45 31.94 2.04 -4.52
C GLU A 45 30.63 2.83 -4.62
N ALA A 46 30.61 3.92 -5.40
CA ALA A 46 29.40 4.75 -5.54
C ALA A 46 28.28 4.02 -6.31
N ALA A 47 28.64 3.17 -7.28
CA ALA A 47 27.67 2.36 -8.01
C ALA A 47 27.10 1.24 -7.13
N GLU A 48 27.93 0.60 -6.30
CA GLU A 48 27.49 -0.41 -5.33
C GLU A 48 26.54 0.18 -4.27
N ALA A 49 26.91 1.32 -3.68
CA ALA A 49 26.07 2.01 -2.69
C ALA A 49 24.70 2.39 -3.28
N TYR A 50 24.68 2.92 -4.50
CA TYR A 50 23.44 3.23 -5.20
C TYR A 50 22.58 2.00 -5.44
N ASN A 51 23.16 0.92 -5.98
CA ASN A 51 22.42 -0.31 -6.24
C ASN A 51 21.82 -0.89 -4.96
N HIS A 52 22.54 -0.82 -3.84
CA HIS A 52 22.05 -1.26 -2.55
C HIS A 52 20.88 -0.40 -2.06
N HIS A 53 20.99 0.93 -2.10
CA HIS A 53 19.87 1.81 -1.78
C HIS A 53 18.68 1.60 -2.72
N GLN A 54 18.95 1.33 -3.98
CA GLN A 54 17.93 1.03 -4.96
C GLN A 54 17.13 -0.22 -4.59
N GLN A 55 17.83 -1.31 -4.28
CA GLN A 55 17.19 -2.55 -3.86
C GLN A 55 16.38 -2.35 -2.57
N GLN A 56 16.90 -1.58 -1.61
CA GLN A 56 16.20 -1.31 -0.35
C GLN A 56 14.86 -0.59 -0.56
N TRP A 57 14.84 0.48 -1.35
CA TRP A 57 13.59 1.21 -1.57
C TRP A 57 12.61 0.40 -2.45
N ASP A 58 13.11 -0.42 -3.38
CA ASP A 58 12.26 -1.25 -4.25
C ASP A 58 11.60 -2.36 -3.42
N GLN A 59 12.34 -2.95 -2.49
CA GLN A 59 11.81 -3.91 -1.52
C GLN A 59 10.78 -3.27 -0.60
N ALA A 60 11.07 -2.09 -0.03
CA ALA A 60 10.15 -1.40 0.87
C ALA A 60 8.83 -1.02 0.17
N ALA A 61 8.89 -0.63 -1.10
CA ALA A 61 7.70 -0.36 -1.91
C ALA A 61 6.88 -1.63 -2.15
N ALA A 62 7.53 -2.75 -2.49
CA ALA A 62 6.86 -4.03 -2.67
C ALA A 62 6.19 -4.53 -1.38
N ASP A 63 6.88 -4.44 -0.24
CA ASP A 63 6.35 -4.83 1.07
C ASP A 63 5.10 -4.01 1.42
N LEU A 64 5.15 -2.69 1.17
CA LEU A 64 4.00 -1.80 1.40
C LEU A 64 2.79 -2.19 0.53
N GLN A 65 3.02 -2.49 -0.75
CA GLN A 65 1.97 -2.98 -1.65
C GLN A 65 1.37 -4.30 -1.17
N GLN A 66 2.20 -5.22 -0.67
CA GLN A 66 1.73 -6.50 -0.14
C GLN A 66 0.87 -6.31 1.12
N VAL A 67 1.28 -5.44 2.06
CA VAL A 67 0.49 -5.12 3.25
C VAL A 67 -0.85 -4.49 2.86
N LEU A 68 -0.85 -3.57 1.91
CA LEU A 68 -2.08 -2.95 1.39
C LEU A 68 -3.03 -3.97 0.77
N ALA A 69 -2.50 -4.92 0.00
CA ALA A 69 -3.31 -6.00 -0.57
C ALA A 69 -3.95 -6.88 0.52
N GLN A 70 -3.20 -7.22 1.58
CA GLN A 70 -3.73 -7.98 2.71
C GLN A 70 -4.83 -7.23 3.46
N ILE A 71 -4.66 -5.92 3.68
CA ILE A 71 -5.70 -5.07 4.28
C ILE A 71 -6.96 -5.04 3.41
N GLY A 72 -6.79 -4.92 2.09
CA GLY A 72 -7.90 -4.94 1.14
C GLY A 72 -8.71 -6.24 1.20
N VAL A 73 -8.04 -7.40 1.28
CA VAL A 73 -8.71 -8.71 1.45
C VAL A 73 -9.47 -8.77 2.77
N ALA A 74 -8.85 -8.36 3.87
CA ALA A 74 -9.48 -8.36 5.19
C ALA A 74 -10.73 -7.46 5.24
N LEU A 75 -10.68 -6.29 4.61
CA LEU A 75 -11.82 -5.39 4.45
C LEU A 75 -12.94 -6.00 3.62
N GLY A 76 -12.61 -6.67 2.51
CA GLY A 76 -13.59 -7.40 1.70
C GLY A 76 -14.34 -8.45 2.50
N HIS A 77 -13.62 -9.28 3.25
CA HIS A 77 -14.22 -10.29 4.13
C HIS A 77 -15.10 -9.66 5.21
N ALA A 78 -14.66 -8.55 5.82
CA ALA A 78 -15.43 -7.84 6.84
C ALA A 78 -16.74 -7.27 6.26
N ALA A 79 -16.70 -6.70 5.05
CA ALA A 79 -17.87 -6.18 4.36
C ALA A 79 -18.89 -7.29 4.03
N GLU A 80 -18.42 -8.44 3.54
CA GLU A 80 -19.28 -9.60 3.26
C GLU A 80 -19.96 -10.11 4.53
N ASN A 81 -19.20 -10.28 5.62
CA ASN A 81 -19.73 -10.72 6.90
C ASN A 81 -20.79 -9.74 7.44
N TYR A 82 -20.55 -8.44 7.31
CA TYR A 82 -21.50 -7.40 7.71
C TYR A 82 -22.80 -7.48 6.89
N GLN A 83 -22.70 -7.56 5.57
CA GLN A 83 -23.88 -7.67 4.70
C GLN A 83 -24.70 -8.92 5.00
N GLN A 84 -24.05 -10.05 5.27
CA GLN A 84 -24.72 -11.29 5.68
C GLN A 84 -25.42 -11.13 7.02
N ALA A 85 -24.76 -10.52 8.02
CA ALA A 85 -25.35 -10.28 9.33
C ALA A 85 -26.56 -9.34 9.25
N GLU A 86 -26.48 -8.26 8.48
CA GLU A 86 -27.59 -7.31 8.25
C GLU A 86 -28.78 -8.01 7.56
N ARG A 87 -28.52 -8.81 6.52
CA ARG A 87 -29.56 -9.61 5.83
C ARG A 87 -30.22 -10.62 6.77
N ALA A 88 -29.43 -11.33 7.57
CA ALA A 88 -29.95 -12.28 8.54
C ALA A 88 -30.81 -11.59 9.60
N ASN A 89 -30.38 -10.42 10.08
CA ASN A 89 -31.14 -9.65 11.05
C ASN A 89 -32.44 -9.13 10.42
N THR A 90 -32.38 -8.43 9.29
CA THR A 90 -33.57 -7.95 8.57
C THR A 90 -34.57 -9.06 8.20
N SER A 91 -34.11 -10.28 7.88
CA SER A 91 -34.99 -11.43 7.65
C SER A 91 -35.70 -11.97 8.89
N ARG A 92 -35.18 -11.67 10.09
CA ARG A 92 -35.76 -12.11 11.38
C ARG A 92 -36.76 -11.11 11.95
N TRP A 93 -36.66 -9.84 11.55
CA TRP A 93 -37.50 -8.76 12.04
C TRP A 93 -38.47 -8.22 10.97
N GLY A 94 -38.46 -8.80 9.77
CA GLY A 94 -39.36 -8.49 8.65
C GLY A 94 -40.43 -9.54 8.45
#